data_AF-A0A183H7C6-F1
#
_entry.id   AF-A0A183H7C6-F1
#
_cell.length_a   1.000
_cell.length_b   1.000
_cell.length_c   1.000
_cell.angle_alpha   90.00
_cell.angle_beta   90.00
_cell.angle_gamma   90.00
#
_symmetry.space_group_name_H-M   'P 1'
#
loop_
_entity.id
_entity.type
_entity.pdbx_description
1 polymer ?
#
loop_
_entity_poly.entity_id
_entity_poly.type
_entity_poly.pdbx_seq_one_letter_code
_entity_poly.pdbx_strand_id
1 'polypeptide(L)'
;MKTFPLHKIDWEDVMAEREYEKYLQFSRTKLMNHLTSFALHRLLVRQGCQFRVTSNVVDVGNMEPRGRRSRSTSLSSSDTALVLTSGVGTLLTLIESPAFENVSGKYFDCHGKQTRSSSDATDERLQQKLWEMSEQLCKDYLNSSSHISTNCTTNDVNYLAHYVLSRSLFTLLKNNVPSRLVLVSSICYEWYPLDWSDLQSSKNYEKYTQYSRTKLMIHLMTFKLARLFSGSGVICNVLEPGVIETKLLRAGGYSGAPVCEGSRVCVFLCTSDSVTTNGAYYDNNCKRITKLFKDSVDEKQQENLWQLTDKLCEEKGIILPKI
;
A
#
# COMPACT_ATOMS: atom_id res chain seq x y z
N MET A 1 -31.66 24.11 -6.75
CA MET A 1 -30.80 23.04 -6.22
C MET A 1 -31.53 21.71 -6.37
N LYS A 2 -30.85 20.62 -6.77
CA LYS A 2 -31.40 19.26 -6.71
C LYS A 2 -30.92 18.60 -5.42
N THR A 3 -31.84 18.15 -4.57
CA THR A 3 -31.49 17.41 -3.35
C THR A 3 -31.20 15.95 -3.69
N PHE A 4 -29.92 15.61 -3.92
CA PHE A 4 -29.51 14.22 -4.09
C PHE A 4 -29.58 13.46 -2.74
N PRO A 5 -30.05 12.20 -2.72
CA PRO A 5 -30.05 11.39 -1.51
C PRO A 5 -28.61 11.04 -1.09
N LEU A 6 -28.32 11.23 0.20
CA LEU A 6 -26.99 11.24 0.85
C LEU A 6 -26.08 10.01 0.66
N HIS A 7 -26.52 8.98 -0.06
CA HIS A 7 -25.87 7.67 -0.14
C HIS A 7 -25.71 7.16 -1.59
N LYS A 8 -26.27 7.83 -2.61
CA LYS A 8 -26.17 7.36 -4.00
C LYS A 8 -24.94 7.91 -4.71
N ILE A 9 -24.25 7.03 -5.43
CA ILE A 9 -23.18 7.40 -6.37
C ILE A 9 -23.77 8.30 -7.44
N ASP A 10 -23.16 9.46 -7.65
CA ASP A 10 -23.35 10.21 -8.88
C ASP A 10 -22.49 9.55 -9.96
N TRP A 11 -23.12 9.03 -11.01
CA TRP A 11 -22.42 8.35 -12.10
C TRP A 11 -21.96 9.31 -13.20
N GLU A 12 -22.32 10.60 -13.13
CA GLU A 12 -21.84 11.65 -14.03
C GLU A 12 -20.68 12.46 -13.42
N ASP A 13 -20.59 12.53 -12.09
CA ASP A 13 -19.52 13.21 -11.35
C ASP A 13 -18.90 12.32 -10.24
N VAL A 14 -18.42 11.14 -10.65
CA VAL A 14 -17.79 10.13 -9.77
C VAL A 14 -16.53 10.69 -9.08
N MET A 15 -15.79 11.55 -9.77
CA MET A 15 -14.53 12.15 -9.29
C MET A 15 -14.74 13.43 -8.49
N ALA A 16 -15.99 13.91 -8.34
CA ALA A 16 -16.37 15.11 -7.59
C ALA A 16 -15.76 16.42 -8.12
N GLU A 17 -15.64 16.54 -9.44
CA GLU A 17 -15.05 17.68 -10.14
C GLU A 17 -16.02 18.86 -10.28
N ARG A 18 -17.34 18.61 -10.25
CA ARG A 18 -18.38 19.64 -10.35
C ARG A 18 -18.84 20.11 -8.97
N GLU A 19 -19.12 19.18 -8.06
CA GLU A 19 -19.66 19.48 -6.71
C GLU A 19 -19.01 18.60 -5.62
N TYR A 20 -18.05 19.19 -4.89
CA TYR A 20 -17.34 18.54 -3.80
C TYR A 20 -17.96 18.89 -2.43
N GLU A 21 -18.77 17.98 -1.88
CA GLU A 21 -19.12 17.96 -0.46
C GLU A 21 -18.45 16.76 0.23
N LYS A 22 -17.65 17.03 1.25
CA LYS A 22 -16.74 16.06 1.88
C LYS A 22 -17.43 14.86 2.53
N TYR A 23 -18.59 15.01 3.17
CA TYR A 23 -19.27 13.91 3.84
C TYR A 23 -20.04 13.03 2.86
N LEU A 24 -20.69 13.64 1.86
CA LEU A 24 -21.32 12.94 0.74
C LEU A 24 -20.30 12.13 -0.06
N GLN A 25 -19.17 12.72 -0.42
CA GLN A 25 -18.13 12.01 -1.18
C GLN A 25 -17.45 10.91 -0.32
N PHE A 26 -17.20 11.14 0.98
CA PHE A 26 -16.76 10.08 1.90
C PHE A 26 -17.74 8.90 1.93
N SER A 27 -19.05 9.16 2.02
CA SER A 27 -20.08 8.13 2.00
C SER A 27 -20.09 7.34 0.68
N ARG A 28 -19.98 8.04 -0.47
CA ARG A 28 -19.87 7.44 -1.80
C ARG A 28 -18.64 6.54 -1.94
N THR A 29 -17.46 6.97 -1.49
CA THR A 29 -16.25 6.14 -1.51
C THR A 29 -16.40 4.89 -0.65
N LYS A 30 -17.09 4.96 0.51
CA LYS A 30 -17.40 3.75 1.29
C LYS A 30 -18.29 2.79 0.49
N LEU A 31 -19.38 3.26 -0.11
CA LEU A 31 -20.22 2.40 -0.97
C LEU A 31 -19.42 1.77 -2.14
N MET A 32 -18.52 2.51 -2.77
CA MET A 32 -17.64 1.99 -3.82
C MET A 32 -16.74 0.85 -3.32
N ASN A 33 -16.15 0.95 -2.12
CA ASN A 33 -15.34 -0.14 -1.56
C ASN A 33 -16.12 -1.44 -1.40
N HIS A 34 -17.39 -1.36 -0.99
CA HIS A 34 -18.25 -2.55 -0.90
C HIS A 34 -18.53 -3.16 -2.27
N LEU A 35 -18.90 -2.32 -3.24
CA LEU A 35 -19.18 -2.73 -4.60
C LEU A 35 -17.98 -3.45 -5.24
N THR A 36 -16.77 -2.90 -5.09
CA THR A 36 -15.52 -3.47 -5.62
C THR A 36 -15.15 -4.80 -4.97
N SER A 37 -15.30 -4.95 -3.65
CA SER A 37 -15.00 -6.22 -2.97
C SER A 37 -15.94 -7.35 -3.40
N PHE A 38 -17.24 -7.07 -3.53
CA PHE A 38 -18.20 -8.08 -3.99
C PHE A 38 -18.06 -8.40 -5.49
N ALA A 39 -17.65 -7.43 -6.32
CA ALA A 39 -17.23 -7.68 -7.70
C ALA A 39 -16.01 -8.59 -7.78
N LEU A 40 -14.93 -8.28 -7.03
CA LEU A 40 -13.72 -9.09 -6.96
C LEU A 40 -14.01 -10.51 -6.44
N HIS A 41 -14.86 -10.66 -5.42
CA HIS A 41 -15.32 -11.97 -4.96
C HIS A 41 -15.94 -12.79 -6.09
N ARG A 42 -16.88 -12.23 -6.87
CA ARG A 42 -17.48 -12.96 -8.00
C ARG A 42 -16.48 -13.31 -9.09
N LEU A 43 -15.49 -12.45 -9.36
CA LEU A 43 -14.41 -12.76 -10.31
C LEU A 43 -13.55 -13.93 -9.81
N LEU A 44 -13.18 -13.93 -8.52
CA LEU A 44 -12.44 -15.04 -7.90
C LEU A 44 -13.25 -16.35 -7.91
N VAL A 45 -14.56 -16.28 -7.68
CA VAL A 45 -15.47 -17.45 -7.80
C VAL A 45 -15.55 -17.97 -9.23
N ARG A 46 -15.67 -17.08 -10.24
CA ARG A 46 -15.67 -17.46 -11.67
C ARG A 46 -14.35 -18.13 -12.11
N GLN A 47 -13.23 -17.77 -11.48
CA GLN A 47 -11.90 -18.35 -11.75
C GLN A 47 -11.56 -19.56 -10.87
N GLY A 48 -12.43 -19.95 -9.92
CA GLY A 48 -12.15 -21.05 -8.97
C GLY A 48 -11.11 -20.73 -7.89
N CYS A 49 -10.73 -19.46 -7.73
CA CYS A 49 -9.67 -19.00 -6.84
C CYS A 49 -10.16 -18.56 -5.45
N GLN A 50 -11.47 -18.57 -5.19
CA GLN A 50 -12.09 -18.07 -3.94
C GLN A 50 -11.66 -18.81 -2.66
N PHE A 51 -11.05 -20.00 -2.80
CA PHE A 51 -10.51 -20.84 -1.72
C PHE A 51 -9.00 -20.61 -1.47
N ARG A 52 -8.38 -19.70 -2.24
CA ARG A 52 -6.96 -19.30 -2.11
C ARG A 52 -6.79 -17.81 -1.84
N VAL A 53 -7.74 -17.01 -2.32
CA VAL A 53 -7.82 -15.56 -2.08
C VAL A 53 -9.27 -15.23 -1.77
N THR A 54 -9.51 -14.62 -0.61
CA THR A 54 -10.82 -14.10 -0.23
C THR A 54 -10.88 -12.59 -0.50
N SER A 55 -12.08 -12.06 -0.74
CA SER A 55 -12.33 -10.62 -0.73
C SER A 55 -13.54 -10.33 0.13
N ASN A 56 -13.34 -9.52 1.16
CA ASN A 56 -14.38 -9.13 2.11
C ASN A 56 -14.27 -7.63 2.40
N VAL A 57 -15.38 -7.07 2.87
CA VAL A 57 -15.44 -5.70 3.39
C VAL A 57 -15.35 -5.74 4.90
N VAL A 58 -14.61 -4.81 5.49
CA VAL A 58 -14.50 -4.64 6.95
C VAL A 58 -14.73 -3.17 7.28
N ASP A 59 -15.73 -2.88 8.11
CA ASP A 59 -15.78 -1.60 8.82
C ASP A 59 -14.85 -1.69 10.03
N VAL A 60 -13.93 -0.73 10.16
CA VAL A 60 -12.97 -0.65 11.27
C VAL A 60 -13.46 0.27 12.39
N GLY A 61 -14.68 0.81 12.26
CA GLY A 61 -15.35 1.62 13.27
C GLY A 61 -14.93 3.10 13.24
N ASN A 62 -15.54 3.87 14.13
CA ASN A 62 -15.37 5.32 14.14
C ASN A 62 -14.09 5.71 14.89
N MET A 63 -13.02 6.05 14.16
CA MET A 63 -11.66 6.29 14.69
C MET A 63 -11.42 7.67 15.32
N GLU A 64 -12.41 8.57 15.34
CA GLU A 64 -12.27 9.85 16.05
C GLU A 64 -12.41 9.68 17.57
N PRO A 65 -11.52 10.29 18.38
CA PRO A 65 -11.69 10.32 19.83
C PRO A 65 -12.97 11.06 20.21
N ARG A 66 -13.74 10.50 21.15
CA ARG A 66 -14.99 11.09 21.65
C ARG A 66 -14.75 12.27 22.61
N GLY A 67 -14.13 13.35 22.12
CA GLY A 67 -14.00 14.59 22.87
C GLY A 67 -13.07 15.62 22.24
N ARG A 68 -13.51 16.88 22.21
CA ARG A 68 -12.78 18.11 21.83
C ARG A 68 -12.13 18.12 20.42
N ARG A 69 -12.65 19.00 19.56
CA ARG A 69 -11.96 19.47 18.35
C ARG A 69 -10.61 20.11 18.71
N SER A 70 -9.50 19.40 18.50
CA SER A 70 -8.16 20.00 18.53
C SER A 70 -7.86 20.66 17.17
N ARG A 71 -7.39 21.91 17.17
CA ARG A 71 -6.76 22.53 16.00
C ARG A 71 -5.27 22.18 16.01
N SER A 72 -4.94 20.98 15.53
CA SER A 72 -3.54 20.59 15.30
C SER A 72 -3.27 20.35 13.82
N THR A 73 -2.08 20.73 13.37
CA THR A 73 -1.50 20.39 12.07
C THR A 73 -0.51 19.22 12.14
N SER A 74 -0.44 18.52 13.28
CA SER A 74 0.40 17.33 13.48
C SER A 74 -0.16 16.09 12.78
N LEU A 75 0.74 15.27 12.20
CA LEU A 75 0.37 14.05 11.45
C LEU A 75 -0.07 12.86 12.32
N SER A 76 -0.13 13.03 13.64
CA SER A 76 -0.80 12.11 14.56
C SER A 76 -1.16 12.81 15.88
N SER A 77 -2.10 12.21 16.62
CA SER A 77 -2.45 12.50 18.01
C SER A 77 -2.66 11.17 18.75
N SER A 78 -2.28 11.12 20.04
CA SER A 78 -2.24 9.89 20.86
C SER A 78 -3.47 8.99 20.72
N ASP A 79 -4.66 9.60 20.78
CA ASP A 79 -5.91 8.87 20.90
C ASP A 79 -6.26 8.14 19.60
N THR A 80 -5.81 8.66 18.46
CA THR A 80 -5.94 8.00 17.15
C THR A 80 -5.20 6.67 17.11
N ALA A 81 -4.05 6.57 17.78
CA ALA A 81 -3.27 5.33 17.84
C ALA A 81 -3.99 4.21 18.62
N LEU A 82 -4.77 4.57 19.65
CA LEU A 82 -5.53 3.60 20.46
C LEU A 82 -6.76 3.04 19.73
N VAL A 83 -7.43 3.83 18.88
CA VAL A 83 -8.55 3.30 18.09
C VAL A 83 -8.05 2.51 16.88
N LEU A 84 -6.90 2.90 16.30
CA LEU A 84 -6.20 2.09 15.29
C LEU A 84 -5.90 0.67 15.79
N THR A 85 -5.46 0.47 17.04
CA THR A 85 -5.23 -0.88 17.59
C THR A 85 -6.48 -1.75 17.59
N SER A 86 -7.66 -1.19 17.90
CA SER A 86 -8.93 -1.95 17.83
C SER A 86 -9.33 -2.36 16.41
N GLY A 87 -9.19 -1.45 15.43
CA GLY A 87 -9.47 -1.76 14.02
C GLY A 87 -8.49 -2.78 13.43
N VAL A 88 -7.22 -2.70 13.83
CA VAL A 88 -6.18 -3.68 13.47
C VAL A 88 -6.47 -5.05 14.08
N GLY A 89 -6.94 -5.13 15.34
CA GLY A 89 -7.30 -6.42 15.97
C GLY A 89 -8.38 -7.20 15.22
N THR A 90 -9.42 -6.50 14.75
CA THR A 90 -10.48 -7.11 13.92
C THR A 90 -9.97 -7.52 12.53
N LEU A 91 -9.09 -6.73 11.91
CA LEU A 91 -8.44 -7.11 10.64
C LEU A 91 -7.54 -8.33 10.78
N LEU A 92 -6.68 -8.39 11.82
CA LEU A 92 -5.84 -9.56 12.11
C LEU A 92 -6.70 -10.80 12.36
N THR A 93 -7.78 -10.68 13.14
CA THR A 93 -8.72 -11.79 13.40
C THR A 93 -9.33 -12.35 12.11
N LEU A 94 -9.65 -11.49 11.13
CA LEU A 94 -10.20 -11.88 9.83
C LEU A 94 -9.14 -12.42 8.84
N ILE A 95 -7.86 -12.21 9.09
CA ILE A 95 -6.72 -12.68 8.27
C ILE A 95 -6.14 -13.97 8.82
N GLU A 96 -5.99 -14.09 10.14
CA GLU A 96 -5.24 -15.16 10.81
C GLU A 96 -6.14 -16.33 11.28
N SER A 97 -7.43 -16.10 11.51
CA SER A 97 -8.32 -17.16 12.00
C SER A 97 -8.75 -18.10 10.87
N PRO A 98 -8.51 -19.42 10.98
CA PRO A 98 -8.94 -20.40 9.97
C PRO A 98 -10.46 -20.40 9.70
N ALA A 99 -11.26 -19.87 10.63
CA ALA A 99 -12.70 -19.69 10.45
C ALA A 99 -13.05 -18.74 9.27
N PHE A 100 -12.12 -17.91 8.82
CA PHE A 100 -12.32 -16.98 7.70
C PHE A 100 -11.51 -17.31 6.43
N GLU A 101 -10.64 -18.33 6.46
CA GLU A 101 -9.74 -18.71 5.36
C GLU A 101 -10.48 -18.93 4.01
N ASN A 102 -11.70 -19.49 4.09
CA ASN A 102 -12.56 -19.74 2.93
C ASN A 102 -13.82 -18.85 2.90
N VAL A 103 -13.90 -17.83 3.78
CA VAL A 103 -15.04 -16.92 3.85
C VAL A 103 -14.76 -15.72 2.95
N SER A 104 -15.54 -15.60 1.89
CA SER A 104 -15.35 -14.60 0.82
C SER A 104 -16.71 -13.98 0.44
N GLY A 105 -16.70 -12.73 -0.03
CA GLY A 105 -17.89 -11.99 -0.44
C GLY A 105 -18.76 -11.51 0.72
N LYS A 106 -18.17 -11.31 1.91
CA LYS A 106 -18.89 -10.89 3.14
C LYS A 106 -18.55 -9.46 3.55
N TYR A 107 -19.39 -8.89 4.41
CA TYR A 107 -19.16 -7.63 5.08
C TYR A 107 -19.17 -7.87 6.60
N PHE A 108 -18.14 -7.37 7.29
CA PHE A 108 -17.96 -7.48 8.73
C PHE A 108 -17.96 -6.08 9.37
N ASP A 109 -18.57 -5.97 10.55
CA ASP A 109 -18.45 -4.77 11.38
C ASP A 109 -17.12 -4.77 12.17
N CYS A 110 -16.89 -3.70 12.93
CA CYS A 110 -15.66 -3.49 13.70
C CYS A 110 -15.46 -4.48 14.87
N HIS A 111 -16.43 -5.36 15.13
CA HIS A 111 -16.34 -6.46 16.08
C HIS A 111 -16.15 -7.83 15.38
N GLY A 112 -15.89 -7.83 14.06
CA GLY A 112 -15.71 -9.05 13.27
C GLY A 112 -17.01 -9.80 13.00
N LYS A 113 -18.17 -9.22 13.33
CA LYS A 113 -19.47 -9.87 13.13
C LYS A 113 -19.92 -9.65 11.69
N GLN A 114 -20.30 -10.73 11.01
CA GLN A 114 -20.87 -10.64 9.66
C GLN A 114 -22.19 -9.87 9.71
N THR A 115 -22.31 -8.84 8.88
CA THR A 115 -23.48 -7.96 8.80
C THR A 115 -23.93 -7.78 7.35
N ARG A 116 -25.15 -7.27 7.14
CA ARG A 116 -25.71 -7.09 5.80
C ARG A 116 -25.31 -5.74 5.23
N SER A 117 -24.77 -5.73 4.02
CA SER A 117 -24.53 -4.49 3.27
C SER A 117 -25.82 -3.92 2.68
N SER A 118 -25.78 -2.69 2.15
CA SER A 118 -26.96 -2.03 1.58
C SER A 118 -27.47 -2.74 0.33
N SER A 119 -28.74 -2.49 -0.04
CA SER A 119 -29.33 -2.92 -1.32
C SER A 119 -28.39 -2.63 -2.49
N ASP A 120 -27.98 -1.36 -2.57
CA ASP A 120 -27.20 -0.79 -3.66
C ASP A 120 -25.80 -1.44 -3.71
N ALA A 121 -25.19 -1.73 -2.56
CA ALA A 121 -23.92 -2.47 -2.49
C ALA A 121 -24.05 -3.92 -2.96
N THR A 122 -25.21 -4.56 -2.74
CA THR A 122 -25.48 -5.94 -3.16
C THR A 122 -26.04 -6.09 -4.57
N ASP A 123 -26.36 -5.00 -5.28
CA ASP A 123 -26.82 -5.02 -6.67
C ASP A 123 -25.67 -5.36 -7.63
N GLU A 124 -25.75 -6.50 -8.31
CA GLU A 124 -24.69 -6.99 -9.18
C GLU A 124 -24.42 -6.10 -10.40
N ARG A 125 -25.44 -5.35 -10.86
CA ARG A 125 -25.34 -4.43 -12.00
C ARG A 125 -24.56 -3.18 -11.60
N LEU A 126 -24.78 -2.66 -10.40
CA LEU A 126 -24.00 -1.54 -9.86
C LEU A 126 -22.55 -1.94 -9.60
N GLN A 127 -22.32 -3.18 -9.13
CA GLN A 127 -20.99 -3.74 -8.94
C GLN A 127 -20.24 -3.92 -10.25
N GLN A 128 -20.88 -4.50 -11.27
CA GLN A 128 -20.31 -4.68 -12.61
C GLN A 128 -20.04 -3.32 -13.27
N LYS A 129 -20.98 -2.36 -13.18
CA LYS A 129 -20.79 -0.99 -13.69
C LYS A 129 -19.63 -0.27 -13.01
N LEU A 130 -19.50 -0.39 -11.67
CA LEU A 130 -18.34 0.17 -10.99
C LEU A 130 -17.06 -0.52 -11.45
N TRP A 131 -17.05 -1.85 -11.59
CA TRP A 131 -15.87 -2.58 -12.04
C TRP A 131 -15.43 -2.19 -13.46
N GLU A 132 -16.35 -2.15 -14.42
CA GLU A 132 -16.08 -1.73 -15.80
C GLU A 132 -15.63 -0.27 -15.87
N MET A 133 -16.25 0.61 -15.10
CA MET A 133 -15.87 2.02 -15.02
C MET A 133 -14.54 2.21 -14.27
N SER A 134 -14.22 1.39 -13.27
CA SER A 134 -12.92 1.40 -12.59
C SER A 134 -11.83 0.78 -13.47
N GLU A 135 -12.13 -0.24 -14.27
CA GLU A 135 -11.23 -0.74 -15.31
C GLU A 135 -11.01 0.30 -16.40
N GLN A 136 -12.05 1.00 -16.84
CA GLN A 136 -11.95 2.03 -17.86
C GLN A 136 -11.21 3.25 -17.32
N LEU A 137 -11.54 3.74 -16.13
CA LEU A 137 -10.76 4.74 -15.42
C LEU A 137 -9.32 4.26 -15.17
N CYS A 138 -9.06 2.98 -14.89
CA CYS A 138 -7.69 2.48 -14.78
C CYS A 138 -6.96 2.43 -16.13
N LYS A 139 -7.64 2.09 -17.24
CA LYS A 139 -7.08 2.19 -18.60
C LYS A 139 -6.78 3.65 -18.92
N ASP A 140 -7.75 4.54 -18.71
CA ASP A 140 -7.65 5.98 -18.90
C ASP A 140 -6.68 6.66 -17.92
N TYR A 141 -6.38 6.06 -16.77
CA TYR A 141 -5.41 6.53 -15.76
C TYR A 141 -4.00 5.99 -16.01
N LEU A 142 -3.88 4.77 -16.54
CA LEU A 142 -2.68 4.29 -17.23
C LEU A 142 -2.40 5.10 -18.51
N ASN A 143 -3.39 5.87 -18.99
CA ASN A 143 -3.21 6.92 -20.00
C ASN A 143 -3.03 8.34 -19.38
N SER A 144 -3.58 8.64 -18.18
CA SER A 144 -3.59 9.98 -17.54
C SER A 144 -3.88 10.00 -16.01
N SER A 145 -2.87 10.21 -15.16
CA SER A 145 -2.90 9.75 -13.75
C SER A 145 -2.94 10.85 -12.65
N SER A 146 -3.39 10.52 -11.40
CA SER A 146 -2.60 10.61 -10.10
C SER A 146 -3.24 11.06 -8.72
N HIS A 147 -2.90 10.35 -7.60
CA HIS A 147 -2.74 10.77 -6.13
C HIS A 147 -3.72 10.46 -4.96
N ILE A 148 -3.17 10.12 -3.77
CA ILE A 148 -3.34 10.80 -2.43
C ILE A 148 -2.57 10.15 -1.24
N SER A 149 -2.37 10.91 -0.15
CA SER A 149 -2.07 10.47 1.24
C SER A 149 -2.77 11.45 2.22
N THR A 150 -2.93 11.26 3.54
CA THR A 150 -1.99 10.93 4.65
C THR A 150 -2.64 9.89 5.63
N ASN A 151 -2.35 9.64 6.93
CA ASN A 151 -1.54 10.21 8.04
C ASN A 151 -0.72 9.09 8.73
N CYS A 152 0.61 9.18 8.75
CA CYS A 152 1.58 8.18 9.24
C CYS A 152 3.01 8.79 9.12
N THR A 153 4.07 8.29 9.81
CA THR A 153 5.41 8.89 9.61
C THR A 153 6.04 8.46 8.28
N THR A 154 7.00 9.23 7.76
CA THR A 154 7.70 8.90 6.50
C THR A 154 8.35 7.51 6.58
N ASN A 155 8.92 7.14 7.74
CA ASN A 155 9.47 5.80 7.97
C ASN A 155 8.39 4.71 8.04
N ASP A 156 7.30 4.97 8.78
CA ASP A 156 6.23 3.99 8.93
C ASP A 156 5.58 3.64 7.58
N VAL A 157 5.31 4.65 6.72
CA VAL A 157 4.78 4.46 5.36
C VAL A 157 5.80 3.83 4.43
N ASN A 158 6.93 4.53 4.21
CA ASN A 158 7.84 4.20 3.11
C ASN A 158 8.70 2.97 3.41
N TYR A 159 8.79 2.54 4.67
CA TYR A 159 9.67 1.46 5.08
C TYR A 159 9.00 0.41 5.97
N LEU A 160 8.51 0.76 7.17
CA LEU A 160 8.09 -0.26 8.15
C LEU A 160 6.87 -1.07 7.67
N ALA A 161 5.88 -0.42 7.08
CA ALA A 161 4.74 -1.11 6.46
C ALA A 161 5.18 -2.06 5.34
N HIS A 162 6.18 -1.65 4.55
CA HIS A 162 6.74 -2.49 3.47
C HIS A 162 7.54 -3.66 4.02
N TYR A 163 8.30 -3.48 5.11
CA TYR A 163 9.05 -4.55 5.81
C TYR A 163 8.10 -5.63 6.35
N VAL A 164 7.09 -5.21 7.12
CA VAL A 164 6.08 -6.10 7.70
C VAL A 164 5.34 -6.85 6.60
N LEU A 165 4.79 -6.13 5.60
CA LEU A 165 4.03 -6.74 4.51
C LEU A 165 4.87 -7.73 3.68
N SER A 166 6.10 -7.34 3.30
CA SER A 166 7.00 -8.20 2.49
C SER A 166 7.32 -9.52 3.19
N ARG A 167 7.47 -9.49 4.53
CA ARG A 167 7.72 -10.69 5.33
C ARG A 167 6.46 -11.52 5.51
N SER A 168 5.33 -10.92 5.90
CA SER A 168 4.07 -11.64 6.10
C SER A 168 3.58 -12.34 4.82
N LEU A 169 3.86 -11.78 3.64
CA LEU A 169 3.53 -12.41 2.35
C LEU A 169 4.50 -13.52 1.91
N PHE A 170 5.64 -13.74 2.59
CA PHE A 170 6.68 -14.67 2.10
C PHE A 170 6.15 -16.10 1.87
N THR A 171 5.41 -16.66 2.82
CA THR A 171 4.82 -18.00 2.68
C THR A 171 3.84 -18.08 1.51
N LEU A 172 3.04 -17.03 1.28
CA LEU A 172 2.10 -16.97 0.16
C LEU A 172 2.83 -16.90 -1.19
N LEU A 173 3.87 -16.06 -1.30
CA LEU A 173 4.71 -15.93 -2.49
C LEU A 173 5.45 -17.23 -2.80
N LYS A 174 6.04 -17.87 -1.79
CA LYS A 174 6.75 -19.15 -1.90
C LYS A 174 5.82 -20.29 -2.34
N ASN A 175 4.55 -20.28 -1.91
CA ASN A 175 3.56 -21.27 -2.32
C ASN A 175 2.95 -21.00 -3.72
N ASN A 176 3.20 -19.83 -4.32
CA ASN A 176 2.69 -19.43 -5.63
C ASN A 176 3.85 -18.99 -6.55
N VAL A 177 4.86 -19.85 -6.68
CA VAL A 177 6.01 -19.62 -7.57
C VAL A 177 5.66 -19.92 -9.04
N PRO A 178 6.24 -19.20 -10.02
CA PRO A 178 7.18 -18.10 -9.88
C PRO A 178 6.51 -16.83 -9.32
N SER A 179 7.10 -16.25 -8.29
CA SER A 179 6.55 -15.08 -7.58
C SER A 179 7.57 -13.94 -7.55
N ARG A 180 7.07 -12.70 -7.51
CA ARG A 180 7.92 -11.49 -7.59
C ARG A 180 7.49 -10.47 -6.54
N LEU A 181 8.46 -9.90 -5.85
CA LEU A 181 8.30 -8.80 -4.93
C LEU A 181 9.09 -7.60 -5.47
N VAL A 182 8.38 -6.53 -5.82
CA VAL A 182 8.94 -5.36 -6.50
C VAL A 182 8.70 -4.12 -5.63
N LEU A 183 9.77 -3.47 -5.18
CA LEU A 183 9.70 -2.33 -4.27
C LEU A 183 10.05 -1.00 -4.95
N VAL A 184 9.22 0.02 -4.73
CA VAL A 184 9.33 1.33 -5.39
C VAL A 184 10.17 2.28 -4.54
N SER A 185 11.40 2.53 -4.99
CA SER A 185 12.34 3.47 -4.39
C SER A 185 12.21 4.89 -5.01
N SER A 186 13.33 5.57 -5.26
CA SER A 186 13.48 6.88 -5.92
C SER A 186 14.97 7.16 -6.13
N ILE A 187 15.36 7.94 -7.15
CA ILE A 187 16.73 8.48 -7.32
C ILE A 187 17.29 9.16 -6.07
N CYS A 188 16.44 9.64 -5.16
CA CYS A 188 16.85 10.25 -3.90
C CYS A 188 17.55 9.28 -2.92
N TYR A 189 17.54 7.96 -3.16
CA TYR A 189 18.13 6.96 -2.26
C TYR A 189 19.65 7.14 -2.00
N GLU A 190 20.36 7.84 -2.89
CA GLU A 190 21.81 8.07 -2.80
C GLU A 190 22.20 9.48 -2.34
N TRP A 191 21.22 10.34 -2.01
CA TRP A 191 21.49 11.74 -1.61
C TRP A 191 22.05 11.87 -0.18
N TYR A 192 21.58 11.04 0.76
CA TYR A 192 21.97 11.11 2.17
C TYR A 192 22.16 9.70 2.78
N PRO A 193 23.23 9.48 3.58
CA PRO A 193 23.40 8.25 4.33
C PRO A 193 22.39 8.14 5.48
N LEU A 194 22.24 6.91 6.01
CA LEU A 194 21.46 6.68 7.23
C LEU A 194 22.16 7.30 8.44
N ASP A 195 21.39 8.04 9.24
CA ASP A 195 21.82 8.49 10.56
C ASP A 195 21.45 7.43 11.60
N TRP A 196 22.43 6.60 11.96
CA TRP A 196 22.27 5.55 12.97
C TRP A 196 22.05 6.10 14.39
N SER A 197 22.24 7.41 14.62
CA SER A 197 21.98 8.07 15.90
C SER A 197 20.56 8.67 16.00
N ASP A 198 19.87 8.84 14.88
CA ASP A 198 18.50 9.35 14.81
C ASP A 198 17.76 8.84 13.55
N LEU A 199 17.68 7.53 13.38
CA LEU A 199 17.11 6.90 12.18
C LEU A 199 15.63 7.25 11.95
N GLN A 200 14.92 7.65 13.00
CA GLN A 200 13.52 8.12 12.97
C GLN A 200 13.39 9.65 12.74
N SER A 201 14.51 10.38 12.60
CA SER A 201 14.55 11.86 12.48
C SER A 201 13.81 12.58 13.63
N SER A 202 13.87 12.00 14.83
CA SER A 202 13.15 12.44 16.03
C SER A 202 13.69 13.72 16.66
N LYS A 203 14.96 14.05 16.40
CA LYS A 203 15.67 15.24 16.90
C LYS A 203 15.70 16.33 15.84
N ASN A 204 16.07 15.95 14.61
CA ASN A 204 16.20 16.83 13.46
C ASN A 204 15.41 16.25 12.28
N TYR A 205 14.17 16.71 12.08
CA TYR A 205 13.35 16.33 10.94
C TYR A 205 13.54 17.29 9.77
N GLU A 206 14.07 16.79 8.64
CA GLU A 206 14.02 17.47 7.35
C GLU A 206 13.37 16.51 6.33
N LYS A 207 12.38 17.02 5.59
CA LYS A 207 11.47 16.27 4.71
C LYS A 207 12.23 15.49 3.61
N TYR A 208 13.16 16.13 2.90
CA TYR A 208 13.83 15.51 1.75
C TYR A 208 14.95 14.56 2.20
N THR A 209 15.67 14.92 3.25
CA THR A 209 16.69 14.10 3.92
C THR A 209 16.08 12.81 4.44
N GLN A 210 14.96 12.88 5.16
CA GLN A 210 14.32 11.68 5.68
C GLN A 210 13.61 10.87 4.58
N TYR A 211 13.03 11.53 3.56
CA TYR A 211 12.54 10.83 2.37
C TYR A 211 13.66 10.03 1.69
N SER A 212 14.81 10.66 1.41
CA SER A 212 16.02 10.03 0.87
C SER A 212 16.44 8.79 1.69
N ARG A 213 16.54 8.93 3.01
CA ARG A 213 16.88 7.83 3.92
C ARG A 213 15.88 6.67 3.83
N THR A 214 14.57 6.92 3.79
CA THR A 214 13.59 5.82 3.61
C THR A 214 13.75 5.07 2.29
N LYS A 215 14.20 5.77 1.23
CA LYS A 215 14.48 5.16 -0.07
C LYS A 215 15.77 4.35 -0.06
N LEU A 216 16.79 4.79 0.68
CA LEU A 216 17.98 3.96 0.98
C LEU A 216 17.61 2.69 1.80
N MET A 217 16.75 2.83 2.81
CA MET A 217 16.26 1.71 3.63
C MET A 217 15.49 0.67 2.79
N ILE A 218 14.73 1.10 1.77
CA ILE A 218 14.08 0.20 0.81
C ILE A 218 15.11 -0.59 -0.02
N HIS A 219 16.20 0.01 -0.51
CA HIS A 219 17.24 -0.75 -1.23
C HIS A 219 17.89 -1.79 -0.32
N LEU A 220 18.34 -1.35 0.87
CA LEU A 220 18.97 -2.21 1.88
C LEU A 220 18.10 -3.43 2.20
N MET A 221 16.81 -3.21 2.47
CA MET A 221 15.86 -4.27 2.73
C MET A 221 15.59 -5.16 1.52
N THR A 222 15.53 -4.61 0.30
CA THR A 222 15.28 -5.40 -0.90
C THR A 222 16.42 -6.38 -1.19
N PHE A 223 17.67 -5.95 -1.06
CA PHE A 223 18.82 -6.84 -1.23
C PHE A 223 18.93 -7.89 -0.10
N LYS A 224 18.56 -7.52 1.14
CA LYS A 224 18.43 -8.49 2.24
C LYS A 224 17.33 -9.52 1.99
N LEU A 225 16.14 -9.10 1.55
CA LEU A 225 15.06 -9.99 1.13
C LEU A 225 15.48 -10.89 -0.03
N ALA A 226 16.23 -10.37 -1.01
CA ALA A 226 16.76 -11.16 -2.12
C ALA A 226 17.72 -12.26 -1.66
N ARG A 227 18.59 -12.00 -0.67
CA ARG A 227 19.43 -13.05 -0.05
C ARG A 227 18.59 -14.06 0.72
N LEU A 228 17.67 -13.62 1.59
CA LEU A 228 16.83 -14.49 2.41
C LEU A 228 15.91 -15.38 1.57
N PHE A 229 15.34 -14.86 0.49
CA PHE A 229 14.42 -15.59 -0.39
C PHE A 229 15.17 -16.41 -1.45
N SER A 230 16.51 -16.45 -1.44
CA SER A 230 17.30 -17.20 -2.41
C SER A 230 16.94 -18.69 -2.39
N GLY A 231 16.78 -19.29 -3.57
CA GLY A 231 16.31 -20.68 -3.72
C GLY A 231 14.82 -20.92 -3.44
N SER A 232 14.05 -19.93 -2.96
CA SER A 232 12.61 -20.08 -2.70
C SER A 232 11.72 -20.04 -3.94
N GLY A 233 12.25 -19.57 -5.08
CA GLY A 233 11.47 -19.25 -6.29
C GLY A 233 10.79 -17.87 -6.28
N VAL A 234 10.98 -17.07 -5.23
CA VAL A 234 10.55 -15.67 -5.15
C VAL A 234 11.70 -14.74 -5.54
N ILE A 235 11.44 -13.81 -6.46
CA ILE A 235 12.41 -12.80 -6.94
C ILE A 235 12.13 -11.45 -6.26
N CYS A 236 13.13 -10.85 -5.61
CA CYS A 236 13.04 -9.55 -4.94
C CYS A 236 13.88 -8.49 -5.68
N ASN A 237 13.24 -7.45 -6.23
CA ASN A 237 13.90 -6.37 -6.96
C ASN A 237 13.40 -4.98 -6.53
N VAL A 238 14.27 -3.98 -6.68
CA VAL A 238 13.96 -2.57 -6.39
C VAL A 238 14.01 -1.75 -7.68
N LEU A 239 13.19 -0.71 -7.76
CA LEU A 239 13.17 0.21 -8.90
C LEU A 239 13.15 1.67 -8.44
N GLU A 240 13.50 2.58 -9.32
CA GLU A 240 13.07 3.97 -9.24
C GLU A 240 12.16 4.31 -10.44
N PRO A 241 11.07 5.09 -10.27
CA PRO A 241 10.09 5.33 -11.33
C PRO A 241 10.36 6.60 -12.16
N GLY A 242 11.44 7.32 -11.90
CA GLY A 242 11.78 8.61 -12.49
C GLY A 242 11.29 9.80 -11.66
N VAL A 243 11.50 11.00 -12.20
CA VAL A 243 10.92 12.25 -11.66
C VAL A 243 9.47 12.34 -12.16
N ILE A 244 8.54 11.84 -11.35
CA ILE A 244 7.14 11.65 -11.72
C ILE A 244 6.21 12.72 -11.12
N GLU A 245 5.25 13.17 -11.95
CA GLU A 245 4.31 14.27 -11.73
C GLU A 245 3.36 14.06 -10.53
N THR A 246 3.90 14.23 -9.32
CA THR A 246 3.22 13.87 -8.08
C THR A 246 2.71 15.04 -7.23
N LYS A 247 1.64 14.86 -6.41
CA LYS A 247 1.27 15.86 -5.38
C LYS A 247 2.44 16.13 -4.42
N LEU A 248 3.30 15.15 -4.19
CA LEU A 248 4.57 15.31 -3.45
C LEU A 248 5.57 16.21 -4.19
N LEU A 249 5.75 16.00 -5.50
CA LEU A 249 6.67 16.76 -6.36
C LEU A 249 6.16 18.20 -6.59
N ARG A 250 4.87 18.39 -6.89
CA ARG A 250 4.19 19.69 -7.00
C ARG A 250 4.24 20.48 -5.69
N ALA A 251 4.04 19.82 -4.54
CA ALA A 251 4.24 20.43 -3.22
C ALA A 251 5.74 20.68 -2.87
N GLY A 252 6.66 20.34 -3.76
CA GLY A 252 8.06 20.77 -3.73
C GLY A 252 8.39 21.90 -4.72
N GLY A 253 7.43 22.33 -5.56
CA GLY A 253 7.66 23.34 -6.60
C GLY A 253 8.22 22.79 -7.92
N TYR A 254 8.19 21.47 -8.13
CA TYR A 254 8.72 20.80 -9.32
C TYR A 254 7.61 20.15 -10.15
N SER A 255 7.88 19.95 -11.44
CA SER A 255 7.08 19.14 -12.37
C SER A 255 7.85 17.87 -12.77
N GLY A 256 7.14 16.85 -13.25
CA GLY A 256 7.71 15.57 -13.68
C GLY A 256 7.00 14.96 -14.89
N ALA A 257 7.42 13.75 -15.25
CA ALA A 257 6.76 12.96 -16.29
C ALA A 257 5.45 12.32 -15.79
N PRO A 258 4.48 12.00 -16.66
CA PRO A 258 3.24 11.33 -16.29
C PRO A 258 3.45 10.01 -15.53
N VAL A 259 2.56 9.66 -14.59
CA VAL A 259 2.72 8.44 -13.77
C VAL A 259 2.63 7.16 -14.61
N CYS A 260 2.03 7.20 -15.80
CA CYS A 260 2.05 6.07 -16.73
C CYS A 260 3.49 5.67 -17.12
N GLU A 261 4.39 6.64 -17.35
CA GLU A 261 5.82 6.37 -17.58
C GLU A 261 6.46 5.72 -16.35
N GLY A 262 6.21 6.28 -15.16
CA GLY A 262 6.72 5.72 -13.90
C GLY A 262 6.16 4.33 -13.55
N SER A 263 4.98 3.97 -14.08
CA SER A 263 4.39 2.64 -13.91
C SER A 263 5.05 1.57 -14.79
N ARG A 264 5.71 1.98 -15.89
CA ARG A 264 6.29 1.07 -16.90
C ARG A 264 7.27 0.07 -16.29
N VAL A 265 8.19 0.54 -15.45
CA VAL A 265 9.19 -0.31 -14.78
C VAL A 265 8.54 -1.23 -13.74
N CYS A 266 7.50 -0.79 -13.04
CA CYS A 266 6.73 -1.63 -12.12
C CYS A 266 6.07 -2.80 -12.88
N VAL A 267 5.36 -2.49 -13.97
CA VAL A 267 4.69 -3.49 -14.80
C VAL A 267 5.71 -4.45 -15.40
N PHE A 268 6.79 -3.94 -16.01
CA PHE A 268 7.86 -4.75 -16.60
C PHE A 268 8.46 -5.75 -15.61
N LEU A 269 8.80 -5.31 -14.38
CA LEU A 269 9.37 -6.19 -13.36
C LEU A 269 8.36 -7.22 -12.84
N CYS A 270 7.07 -6.90 -12.79
CA CYS A 270 6.03 -7.83 -12.38
C CYS A 270 5.67 -8.86 -13.48
N THR A 271 5.66 -8.49 -14.76
CA THR A 271 5.07 -9.31 -15.84
C THR A 271 6.03 -9.84 -16.90
N SER A 272 7.22 -9.24 -17.10
CA SER A 272 8.12 -9.70 -18.17
C SER A 272 8.93 -10.92 -17.76
N ASP A 273 8.86 -12.02 -18.53
CA ASP A 273 9.66 -13.23 -18.29
C ASP A 273 11.18 -13.02 -18.49
N SER A 274 11.58 -11.90 -19.07
CA SER A 274 12.99 -11.49 -19.14
C SER A 274 13.60 -11.13 -17.77
N VAL A 275 12.76 -10.90 -16.75
CA VAL A 275 13.18 -10.46 -15.41
C VAL A 275 13.45 -11.68 -14.52
N THR A 276 14.60 -12.30 -14.76
CA THR A 276 15.10 -13.47 -14.01
C THR A 276 16.13 -13.13 -12.93
N THR A 277 16.64 -11.89 -12.91
CA THR A 277 17.62 -11.45 -11.89
C THR A 277 16.92 -11.19 -10.56
N ASN A 278 17.47 -11.72 -9.47
CA ASN A 278 17.08 -11.44 -8.08
C ASN A 278 18.10 -10.50 -7.43
N GLY A 279 17.66 -9.59 -6.56
CA GLY A 279 18.54 -8.64 -5.87
C GLY A 279 19.07 -7.52 -6.76
N ALA A 280 18.30 -7.07 -7.73
CA ALA A 280 18.69 -6.03 -8.68
C ALA A 280 17.91 -4.71 -8.53
N TYR A 281 18.56 -3.63 -8.98
CA TYR A 281 18.00 -2.28 -9.08
C TYR A 281 17.76 -1.90 -10.55
N TYR A 282 16.62 -1.29 -10.85
CA TYR A 282 16.22 -0.86 -12.19
C TYR A 282 15.82 0.62 -12.23
N ASP A 283 16.17 1.29 -13.33
CA ASP A 283 15.73 2.66 -13.61
C ASP A 283 14.35 2.72 -14.30
N ASN A 284 13.81 3.93 -14.43
CA ASN A 284 12.56 4.22 -15.11
C ASN A 284 12.51 3.74 -16.58
N ASN A 285 13.66 3.56 -17.24
CA ASN A 285 13.75 3.01 -18.61
C ASN A 285 13.60 1.48 -18.64
N CYS A 286 13.48 0.83 -17.48
CA CYS A 286 13.50 -0.63 -17.27
C CYS A 286 14.91 -1.25 -17.41
N LYS A 287 15.97 -0.44 -17.33
CA LYS A 287 17.36 -0.91 -17.45
C LYS A 287 17.92 -1.26 -16.07
N ARG A 288 18.58 -2.42 -15.97
CA ARG A 288 19.26 -2.84 -14.74
C ARG A 288 20.48 -1.94 -14.48
N ILE A 289 20.52 -1.27 -13.33
CA ILE A 289 21.67 -0.48 -12.90
C ILE A 289 22.73 -1.41 -12.31
N THR A 290 23.98 -1.25 -12.76
CA THR A 290 25.12 -2.08 -12.36
C THR A 290 26.10 -1.36 -11.43
N LYS A 291 26.16 -0.02 -11.49
CA LYS A 291 26.93 0.82 -10.56
C LYS A 291 25.98 1.35 -9.49
N LEU A 292 25.92 0.65 -8.35
CA LEU A 292 25.04 0.95 -7.24
C LEU A 292 25.72 1.91 -6.23
N PHE A 293 24.93 2.74 -5.54
CA PHE A 293 25.46 3.55 -4.44
C PHE A 293 25.99 2.65 -3.32
N LYS A 294 27.23 2.90 -2.87
CA LYS A 294 27.99 2.03 -1.95
C LYS A 294 27.22 1.62 -0.70
N ASP A 295 26.53 2.55 -0.05
CA ASP A 295 25.84 2.28 1.22
C ASP A 295 24.61 1.40 0.99
N SER A 296 23.99 1.44 -0.19
CA SER A 296 22.83 0.59 -0.51
C SER A 296 23.17 -0.90 -0.61
N VAL A 297 24.42 -1.23 -0.98
CA VAL A 297 24.94 -2.60 -1.11
C VAL A 297 25.78 -3.06 0.09
N ASP A 298 25.92 -2.22 1.11
CA ASP A 298 26.64 -2.55 2.34
C ASP A 298 25.86 -3.57 3.15
N GLU A 299 26.25 -4.85 3.06
CA GLU A 299 25.57 -5.94 3.76
C GLU A 299 25.55 -5.74 5.29
N LYS A 300 26.55 -5.09 5.89
CA LYS A 300 26.55 -4.80 7.33
C LYS A 300 25.47 -3.78 7.69
N GLN A 301 25.25 -2.76 6.86
CA GLN A 301 24.11 -1.85 7.04
C GLN A 301 22.77 -2.55 6.82
N GLN A 302 22.70 -3.54 5.92
CA GLN A 302 21.50 -4.35 5.70
C GLN A 302 21.18 -5.22 6.92
N GLU A 303 22.16 -5.92 7.50
CA GLU A 303 21.98 -6.70 8.73
C GLU A 303 21.63 -5.82 9.93
N ASN A 304 22.32 -4.69 10.13
CA ASN A 304 22.03 -3.73 11.20
C ASN A 304 20.60 -3.18 11.12
N LEU A 305 20.17 -2.75 9.92
CA LEU A 305 18.82 -2.23 9.69
C LEU A 305 17.77 -3.32 9.91
N TRP A 306 18.05 -4.54 9.46
CA TRP A 306 17.15 -5.67 9.62
C TRP A 306 16.94 -6.02 11.10
N GLN A 307 18.02 -6.17 11.88
CA GLN A 307 17.96 -6.48 13.32
C GLN A 307 17.26 -5.38 14.13
N LEU A 308 17.53 -4.11 13.81
CA LEU A 308 16.86 -2.97 14.43
C LEU A 308 15.35 -2.97 14.12
N THR A 309 14.96 -3.40 12.93
CA THR A 309 13.55 -3.44 12.51
C THR A 309 12.82 -4.67 13.04
N ASP A 310 13.48 -5.83 13.17
CA ASP A 310 12.98 -6.98 13.93
C ASP A 310 12.65 -6.55 15.37
N LYS A 311 13.60 -5.94 16.08
CA LYS A 311 13.41 -5.45 17.45
C LYS A 311 12.28 -4.41 17.56
N LEU A 312 12.17 -3.51 16.58
CA LEU A 312 11.07 -2.53 16.53
C LEU A 312 9.70 -3.20 16.28
N CYS A 313 9.65 -4.33 15.58
CA CYS A 313 8.43 -5.13 15.42
C CYS A 313 8.08 -5.87 16.72
N GLU A 314 9.06 -6.50 17.38
CA GLU A 314 8.90 -7.14 18.69
C GLU A 314 8.38 -6.14 19.75
N GLU A 315 8.98 -4.95 19.84
CA GLU A 315 8.55 -3.86 20.73
C GLU A 315 7.12 -3.36 20.44
N LYS A 316 6.64 -3.52 19.21
CA LYS A 316 5.27 -3.20 18.78
C LYS A 316 4.31 -4.40 18.87
N GLY A 317 4.77 -5.57 19.32
CA GLY A 317 3.97 -6.81 19.35
C GLY A 317 3.67 -7.42 17.98
N ILE A 318 4.38 -7.01 16.93
CA ILE A 318 4.18 -7.49 15.56
C ILE A 318 4.93 -8.81 15.38
N ILE A 319 4.20 -9.92 15.41
CA ILE A 319 4.75 -11.25 15.16
C ILE A 319 4.96 -11.42 13.64
N LEU A 320 6.20 -11.63 13.23
CA LEU A 320 6.57 -11.85 11.82
C LEU A 320 6.96 -13.31 11.59
N PRO A 321 6.69 -13.87 10.38
CA PRO A 321 7.13 -15.22 10.06
C PRO A 321 8.66 -15.32 10.07
N LYS A 322 9.14 -16.52 10.40
CA LYS A 322 10.54 -16.91 10.22
C LYS A 322 10.78 -17.19 8.73
N ILE A 323 11.95 -16.79 8.26
CA ILE A 323 12.37 -16.75 6.85
C ILE A 323 13.76 -17.38 6.79
#